data_AF-A0A7X9KMS2-F1
#
_entry.id   AF-A0A7X9KMS2-F1
#
_cell.length_a   1.000
_cell.length_b   1.000
_cell.length_c   1.000
_cell.angle_alpha   90.00
_cell.angle_beta   90.00
_cell.angle_gamma   90.00
#
_symmetry.space_group_name_H-M   'P 1'
#
loop_
_entity.id
_entity.type
_entity.pdbx_description
1 polymer ?
#
loop_
_entity_poly.entity_id
_entity_poly.type
_entity_poly.pdbx_seq_one_letter_code
_entity_poly.pdbx_strand_id
1 'polypeptide(L)'
;MSDGLLGRVAVPALLVVSAADQVTPPGVDAERPWALLRGRPTWRLDLEGAGHQAISDIALYAELAHRVPALPALVRDYLVQAAAGSEAAAGRSWRQLQQVQVSATWAFLQVALGLDVDAGEAEALRLESLPGVELRRR
;
A
#
# COMPACT_ATOMS: atom_id res chain seq x y z
N MET A 1 12.93 -9.79 -11.69
CA MET A 1 13.84 -8.71 -12.16
C MET A 1 15.22 -8.90 -11.52
N SER A 2 16.32 -8.71 -12.25
CA SER A 2 17.69 -8.85 -11.70
C SER A 2 18.13 -7.62 -10.89
N ASP A 3 19.15 -7.76 -10.03
CA ASP A 3 19.67 -6.65 -9.20
C ASP A 3 20.16 -5.49 -10.07
N GLY A 4 20.87 -5.82 -11.15
CA GLY A 4 21.37 -4.84 -12.11
C GLY A 4 20.24 -4.07 -12.82
N LEU A 5 19.05 -4.64 -12.96
CA LEU A 5 17.89 -3.93 -13.50
C LEU A 5 17.23 -3.03 -12.44
N LEU A 6 17.07 -3.51 -11.20
CA LEU A 6 16.57 -2.68 -10.09
C LEU A 6 17.46 -1.44 -9.86
N GLY A 7 18.79 -1.63 -9.85
CA GLY A 7 19.74 -0.53 -9.64
C GLY A 7 19.79 0.51 -10.76
N ARG A 8 19.20 0.22 -11.93
CA ARG A 8 19.07 1.17 -13.05
C ARG A 8 17.83 2.05 -12.95
N VAL A 9 16.88 1.73 -12.07
CA VAL A 9 15.70 2.56 -11.85
C VAL A 9 16.15 3.83 -11.10
N ALA A 10 16.26 4.92 -11.86
CA ALA A 10 16.73 6.22 -11.40
C ALA A 10 15.59 7.27 -11.31
N VAL A 11 14.34 6.85 -11.42
CA VAL A 11 13.16 7.69 -11.29
C VAL A 11 12.61 7.67 -9.87
N PRO A 12 11.86 8.70 -9.43
CA PRO A 12 11.16 8.65 -8.15
C PRO A 12 10.32 7.37 -8.00
N ALA A 13 10.30 6.78 -6.81
CA ALA A 13 9.53 5.56 -6.54
C ALA A 13 8.81 5.60 -5.18
N LEU A 14 7.56 5.13 -5.16
CA LEU A 14 6.83 4.82 -3.93
C LEU A 14 6.56 3.32 -3.87
N LEU A 15 6.96 2.69 -2.77
CA LEU A 15 6.61 1.31 -2.45
C LEU A 15 5.50 1.33 -1.40
N VAL A 16 4.40 0.62 -1.66
CA VAL A 16 3.33 0.38 -0.68
C VAL A 16 3.35 -1.09 -0.32
N VAL A 17 3.50 -1.38 0.97
CA VAL A 17 3.82 -2.73 1.46
C VAL A 17 2.79 -3.15 2.51
N SER A 18 2.09 -4.23 2.24
CA SER A 18 1.26 -4.94 3.21
C SER A 18 2.16 -5.79 4.12
N ALA A 19 2.34 -5.39 5.39
CA ALA A 19 3.36 -6.00 6.24
C ALA A 19 3.04 -7.47 6.63
N ALA A 20 1.78 -7.88 6.59
CA ALA A 20 1.34 -9.25 6.89
C ALA A 20 1.06 -10.07 5.61
N ASP A 21 1.47 -9.60 4.44
CA ASP A 21 1.29 -10.30 3.17
C ASP A 21 2.02 -11.66 3.16
N GLN A 22 1.26 -12.72 2.88
CA GLN A 22 1.77 -14.10 2.76
C GLN A 22 1.93 -14.56 1.31
N VAL A 23 1.37 -13.83 0.34
CA VAL A 23 1.44 -14.12 -1.09
C VAL A 23 2.70 -13.51 -1.70
N THR A 24 3.00 -12.26 -1.34
CA THR A 24 4.23 -11.55 -1.69
C THR A 24 4.91 -10.99 -0.43
N PRO A 25 5.60 -11.83 0.34
CA PRO A 25 6.13 -11.45 1.65
C PRO A 25 7.13 -10.28 1.56
N PRO A 26 7.03 -9.26 2.43
CA PRO A 26 7.91 -8.10 2.39
C PRO A 26 9.41 -8.43 2.43
N GLY A 27 9.79 -9.47 3.19
CA GLY A 27 11.18 -9.92 3.29
C GLY A 27 11.79 -10.36 1.95
N VAL A 28 10.97 -10.80 1.00
CA VAL A 28 11.41 -11.24 -0.33
C VAL A 28 11.14 -10.17 -1.38
N ASP A 29 9.95 -9.55 -1.32
CA ASP A 29 9.45 -8.71 -2.41
C ASP A 29 9.60 -7.20 -2.17
N ALA A 30 9.76 -6.73 -0.93
CA ALA A 30 9.89 -5.31 -0.60
C ALA A 30 11.31 -4.91 -0.16
N GLU A 31 11.99 -5.73 0.64
CA GLU A 31 13.33 -5.41 1.15
C GLU A 31 14.36 -5.25 0.03
N ARG A 32 14.34 -6.16 -0.95
CA ARG A 32 15.30 -6.13 -2.06
C ARG A 32 15.11 -4.91 -2.97
N PRO A 33 13.91 -4.54 -3.43
CA PRO A 33 13.71 -3.28 -4.15
C PRO A 33 14.06 -2.05 -3.31
N TRP A 34 13.69 -2.04 -2.03
CA TRP A 34 14.06 -0.95 -1.12
C TRP A 34 15.59 -0.78 -1.06
N ALA A 35 16.37 -1.86 -0.94
CA ALA A 35 17.83 -1.77 -0.91
C ALA A 35 18.44 -1.29 -2.23
N LEU A 36 17.85 -1.64 -3.38
CA LEU A 36 18.50 -1.51 -4.69
C LEU A 36 18.06 -0.32 -5.54
N LEU A 37 16.82 0.18 -5.39
CA LEU A 37 16.36 1.35 -6.16
C LEU A 37 17.23 2.59 -5.84
N ARG A 38 17.54 3.41 -6.84
CA ARG A 38 18.47 4.55 -6.70
C ARG A 38 17.85 5.92 -7.00
N GLY A 39 16.65 5.95 -7.55
CA GLY A 39 15.94 7.20 -7.84
C GLY A 39 15.63 8.00 -6.58
N ARG A 40 15.42 9.31 -6.76
CA ARG A 40 15.08 10.24 -5.68
C ARG A 40 13.90 11.12 -6.12
N PRO A 41 12.90 11.36 -5.23
CA PRO A 41 12.73 10.72 -3.93
C PRO A 41 12.36 9.22 -4.06
N THR A 42 12.75 8.40 -3.08
CA THR A 42 12.18 7.04 -2.93
C THR A 42 11.56 6.87 -1.55
N TRP A 43 10.27 6.54 -1.52
CA TRP A 43 9.50 6.33 -0.29
C TRP A 43 9.03 4.89 -0.18
N ARG A 44 8.86 4.40 1.05
CA ARG A 44 8.26 3.10 1.36
C ARG A 44 7.27 3.25 2.51
N LEU A 45 6.03 2.87 2.26
CA LEU A 45 4.94 2.85 3.22
C LEU A 45 4.63 1.41 3.60
N ASP A 46 4.95 1.01 4.84
CA ASP A 46 4.57 -0.28 5.38
C ASP A 46 3.27 -0.14 6.21
N LEU A 47 2.31 -1.01 5.92
CA LEU A 47 1.00 -1.05 6.56
C LEU A 47 0.94 -2.25 7.49
N GLU A 48 1.03 -2.01 8.80
CA GLU A 48 1.09 -3.07 9.81
C GLU A 48 -0.20 -3.91 9.81
N GLY A 49 -0.07 -5.23 9.87
CA GLY A 49 -1.19 -6.17 9.91
C GLY A 49 -2.00 -6.29 8.61
N ALA A 50 -1.72 -5.46 7.61
CA ALA A 50 -2.38 -5.52 6.30
C ALA A 50 -1.90 -6.74 5.51
N GLY A 51 -2.84 -7.51 4.97
CA GLY A 51 -2.59 -8.65 4.08
C GLY A 51 -2.53 -8.27 2.60
N HIS A 52 -2.36 -9.26 1.73
CA HIS A 52 -2.13 -9.06 0.30
C HIS A 52 -3.18 -8.17 -0.38
N GLN A 53 -4.46 -8.41 -0.06
CA GLN A 53 -5.55 -7.73 -0.75
C GLN A 53 -5.92 -6.36 -0.13
N ALA A 54 -5.20 -5.90 0.89
CA ALA A 54 -5.38 -4.59 1.52
C ALA A 54 -5.05 -3.40 0.59
N ILE A 55 -4.35 -3.67 -0.52
CA ILE A 55 -3.99 -2.71 -1.56
C ILE A 55 -4.88 -2.82 -2.81
N SER A 56 -6.01 -3.52 -2.71
CA SER A 56 -6.93 -3.78 -3.82
C SER A 56 -8.37 -3.42 -3.47
N ASP A 57 -9.26 -3.47 -4.47
CA ASP A 57 -10.69 -3.26 -4.28
C ASP A 57 -11.43 -4.51 -3.76
N ILE A 58 -10.76 -5.61 -3.40
CA ILE A 58 -11.45 -6.85 -3.00
C ILE A 58 -12.41 -6.63 -1.82
N ALA A 59 -12.05 -5.75 -0.88
CA ALA A 59 -12.85 -5.48 0.30
C ALA A 59 -14.15 -4.74 -0.06
N LEU A 60 -14.06 -3.81 -1.02
CA LEU A 60 -15.22 -3.17 -1.61
C LEU A 60 -16.10 -4.21 -2.33
N TYR A 61 -15.48 -5.10 -3.11
CA TYR A 61 -16.22 -6.13 -3.84
C TYR A 61 -16.94 -7.08 -2.88
N ALA A 62 -16.30 -7.49 -1.78
CA ALA A 62 -16.93 -8.32 -0.76
C ALA A 62 -18.13 -7.61 -0.11
N GLU A 63 -18.00 -6.33 0.22
CA GLU A 63 -19.12 -5.53 0.76
C GLU A 63 -20.29 -5.41 -0.22
N LEU A 64 -19.98 -5.18 -1.51
CA LEU A 64 -20.99 -5.03 -2.56
C LEU A 64 -21.61 -6.36 -2.98
N ALA A 65 -20.93 -7.49 -2.75
CA ALA A 65 -21.37 -8.81 -3.21
C ALA A 65 -22.78 -9.19 -2.74
N HIS A 66 -23.19 -8.73 -1.55
CA HIS A 66 -24.54 -8.94 -1.01
C HIS A 66 -25.63 -8.14 -1.74
N ARG A 67 -25.25 -7.11 -2.49
CA ARG A 67 -26.16 -6.22 -3.22
C ARG A 67 -26.29 -6.59 -4.70
N VAL A 68 -25.51 -7.57 -5.18
CA VAL A 68 -25.53 -8.00 -6.59
C VAL A 68 -26.57 -9.11 -6.78
N PRO A 69 -27.66 -8.87 -7.54
CA PRO A 69 -28.65 -9.90 -7.82
C PRO A 69 -28.02 -11.07 -8.58
N ALA A 70 -28.45 -12.29 -8.24
CA ALA A 70 -28.01 -13.53 -8.90
C ALA A 70 -26.49 -13.80 -8.89
N LEU A 71 -25.71 -13.15 -8.02
CA LEU A 71 -24.30 -13.48 -7.86
C LEU A 71 -24.16 -14.95 -7.38
N PRO A 72 -23.35 -15.81 -8.02
CA PRO A 72 -23.18 -17.19 -7.57
C PRO A 72 -22.61 -17.26 -6.14
N ALA A 73 -23.09 -18.21 -5.34
CA ALA A 73 -22.66 -18.38 -3.94
C ALA A 73 -21.13 -18.57 -3.84
N LEU A 74 -20.56 -19.40 -4.71
CA LEU A 74 -19.11 -19.60 -4.80
C LEU A 74 -18.33 -18.30 -4.95
N VAL A 75 -18.84 -17.35 -5.73
CA VAL A 75 -18.18 -16.05 -5.95
C VAL A 75 -18.30 -15.17 -4.70
N ARG A 76 -19.44 -15.17 -4.00
CA ARG A 76 -19.59 -14.47 -2.72
C ARG A 76 -18.62 -15.00 -1.67
N ASP A 77 -18.55 -16.32 -1.52
CA ASP A 77 -17.69 -16.97 -0.53
C ASP A 77 -16.22 -16.67 -0.82
N TYR A 78 -15.83 -16.73 -2.10
CA TYR A 78 -14.50 -16.33 -2.53
C TYR A 78 -14.18 -14.87 -2.16
N LEU A 79 -15.08 -13.91 -2.43
CA LEU A 79 -14.83 -12.50 -2.13
C LEU A 79 -14.69 -12.24 -0.63
N VAL A 80 -15.51 -12.90 0.20
CA VAL A 80 -15.40 -12.81 1.67
C VAL A 80 -14.07 -13.37 2.14
N GLN A 81 -13.67 -14.54 1.63
CA GLN A 81 -12.39 -15.14 1.99
C GLN A 81 -11.20 -14.32 1.51
N ALA A 82 -11.25 -13.79 0.29
CA ALA A 82 -10.18 -12.99 -0.29
C ALA A 82 -10.03 -11.62 0.40
N ALA A 83 -11.12 -11.07 0.94
CA ALA A 83 -11.10 -9.84 1.74
C ALA A 83 -10.58 -10.06 3.18
N ALA A 84 -10.37 -11.31 3.62
CA ALA A 84 -9.75 -11.58 4.91
C ALA A 84 -8.31 -11.02 4.92
N GLY A 85 -8.05 -10.05 5.79
CA GLY A 85 -6.77 -9.35 5.86
C GLY A 85 -6.71 -8.04 5.07
N SER A 86 -7.82 -7.54 4.52
CA SER A 86 -7.89 -6.18 3.96
C SER A 86 -7.97 -5.09 5.05
N GLU A 87 -8.14 -5.47 6.31
CA GLU A 87 -8.03 -4.61 7.48
C GLU A 87 -6.61 -4.67 8.05
N ALA A 88 -6.17 -3.58 8.67
CA ALA A 88 -4.83 -3.46 9.24
C ALA A 88 -4.85 -3.58 10.77
N ALA A 89 -3.64 -3.71 11.35
CA ALA A 89 -3.44 -3.58 12.78
C ALA A 89 -3.92 -2.20 13.29
N ALA A 90 -4.14 -2.10 14.60
CA ALA A 90 -4.69 -0.91 15.27
C ALA A 90 -6.15 -0.55 14.89
N GLY A 91 -6.92 -1.51 14.36
CA GLY A 91 -8.38 -1.37 14.20
C GLY A 91 -8.82 -0.48 13.04
N ARG A 92 -7.96 -0.25 12.03
CA ARG A 92 -8.37 0.47 10.82
C ARG A 92 -9.20 -0.42 9.91
N SER A 93 -10.36 0.10 9.52
CA SER A 93 -11.15 -0.44 8.42
C SER A 93 -10.37 -0.38 7.10
N TRP A 94 -10.74 -1.24 6.15
CA TRP A 94 -10.16 -1.25 4.80
C TRP A 94 -10.24 0.12 4.10
N ARG A 95 -11.31 0.91 4.34
CA ARG A 95 -11.46 2.26 3.79
C ARG A 95 -10.46 3.25 4.36
N GLN A 96 -10.23 3.21 5.67
CA GLN A 96 -9.24 4.06 6.32
C GLN A 96 -7.84 3.70 5.84
N LEU A 97 -7.57 2.42 5.61
CA LEU A 97 -6.31 1.96 5.07
C LEU A 97 -6.10 2.41 3.61
N GLN A 98 -7.15 2.33 2.79
CA GLN A 98 -7.14 2.88 1.43
C GLN A 98 -6.89 4.39 1.45
N GLN A 99 -7.50 5.13 2.38
CA GLN A 99 -7.27 6.56 2.52
C GLN A 99 -5.81 6.88 2.86
N VAL A 100 -5.16 6.09 3.71
CA VAL A 100 -3.73 6.21 4.01
C VAL A 100 -2.88 6.03 2.75
N GLN A 101 -3.18 5.02 1.93
CA GLN A 101 -2.47 4.76 0.67
C GLN A 101 -2.65 5.90 -0.34
N VAL A 102 -3.88 6.42 -0.48
CA VAL A 102 -4.18 7.57 -1.34
C VAL A 102 -3.44 8.81 -0.87
N SER A 103 -3.48 9.11 0.44
CA SER A 103 -2.73 10.21 1.06
C SER A 103 -1.23 10.10 0.77
N ALA A 104 -0.63 8.93 0.99
CA ALA A 104 0.79 8.70 0.74
C ALA A 104 1.16 8.85 -0.74
N THR A 105 0.30 8.35 -1.64
CA THR A 105 0.48 8.50 -3.09
C THR A 105 0.46 9.97 -3.50
N TRP A 106 -0.50 10.74 -2.99
CA TRP A 106 -0.62 12.15 -3.34
C TRP A 106 0.53 12.99 -2.76
N ALA A 107 0.89 12.77 -1.50
CA ALA A 107 2.05 13.40 -0.87
C ALA A 107 3.34 13.10 -1.63
N PHE A 108 3.53 11.84 -2.03
CA PHE A 108 4.67 11.43 -2.84
C PHE A 108 4.68 12.15 -4.21
N LEU A 109 3.55 12.21 -4.91
CA LEU A 109 3.45 12.89 -6.20
C LEU A 109 3.74 14.39 -6.08
N GLN A 110 3.24 15.04 -5.02
CA GLN A 110 3.50 16.44 -4.73
C GLN A 110 5.00 16.73 -4.61
N VAL A 111 5.74 15.87 -3.88
CA VAL A 111 7.20 16.00 -3.71
C VAL A 111 7.95 15.59 -4.98
N ALA A 112 7.65 14.42 -5.53
CA ALA A 112 8.38 13.82 -6.66
C ALA A 112 8.27 14.63 -7.96
N LEU A 113 7.13 15.30 -8.16
CA LEU A 113 6.88 16.13 -9.35
C LEU A 113 7.06 17.64 -9.07
N GLY A 114 7.36 18.02 -7.83
CA GLY A 114 7.53 19.43 -7.44
C GLY A 114 6.25 20.26 -7.59
N LEU A 115 5.07 19.65 -7.39
CA LEU A 115 3.78 20.34 -7.53
C LEU A 115 3.50 21.25 -6.34
N ASP A 116 3.70 20.73 -5.13
CA ASP A 116 3.55 21.43 -3.86
C ASP A 116 4.35 20.69 -2.79
N VAL A 117 5.66 20.94 -2.74
CA VAL A 117 6.59 20.17 -1.89
C VAL A 117 6.26 20.34 -0.41
N ASP A 118 5.87 21.54 0.03
CA ASP A 118 5.56 21.81 1.43
C ASP A 118 4.32 21.04 1.89
N ALA A 119 3.27 20.99 1.07
CA ALA A 119 2.09 20.17 1.36
C ALA A 119 2.42 18.67 1.41
N GLY A 120 3.26 18.20 0.47
CA GLY A 120 3.64 16.79 0.41
C GLY A 120 4.48 16.35 1.61
N GLU A 121 5.42 17.18 2.05
CA GLU A 121 6.23 16.96 3.25
C GLU A 121 5.39 17.02 4.53
N ALA A 122 4.45 17.97 4.63
CA ALA A 122 3.53 18.06 5.77
C ALA A 122 2.64 16.81 5.89
N GLU A 123 2.12 16.31 4.78
CA GLU A 123 1.32 15.08 4.76
C GLU A 123 2.17 13.84 5.07
N ALA A 124 3.43 13.78 4.61
CA ALA A 124 4.36 12.71 4.97
C ALA A 124 4.61 12.65 6.49
N LEU A 125 4.85 13.80 7.13
CA LEU A 125 5.00 13.88 8.60
C LEU A 125 3.74 13.42 9.34
N ARG A 126 2.55 13.79 8.82
CA ARG A 126 1.29 13.32 9.38
C ARG A 126 1.17 11.80 9.26
N LEU A 127 1.52 11.22 8.11
CA LEU A 127 1.50 9.77 7.90
C LEU A 127 2.46 9.02 8.83
N GLU A 128 3.67 9.54 9.07
CA GLU A 128 4.65 8.99 10.02
C GLU A 128 4.12 8.93 11.46
N SER A 129 3.19 9.81 11.82
CA SER A 129 2.57 9.83 13.15
C SER A 129 1.42 8.83 13.33
N LEU A 130 0.96 8.18 12.25
CA LEU A 130 -0.18 7.27 12.32
C LEU A 130 0.23 5.92 12.94
N PRO A 131 -0.48 5.42 13.98
CA PRO A 131 -0.20 4.10 14.55
C PRO A 131 -0.25 2.99 13.50
N GLY A 132 0.64 2.02 13.48
CA GLY A 132 0.60 0.92 12.50
C GLY A 132 0.84 1.33 11.04
N VAL A 133 1.43 2.51 10.82
CA VAL A 133 1.94 2.97 9.53
C VAL A 133 3.41 3.33 9.72
N GLU A 134 4.28 2.79 8.88
CA GLU A 134 5.69 3.15 8.85
C GLU A 134 6.00 3.77 7.49
N LEU A 135 6.42 5.03 7.45
CA LEU A 135 6.88 5.69 6.23
C LEU A 135 8.39 5.91 6.30
N ARG A 136 9.12 5.28 5.37
CA ARG A 136 10.57 5.42 5.18
C ARG A 136 10.85 6.21 3.91
N ARG A 137 11.83 7.12 3.95
CA ARG A 137 12.09 8.08 2.86
C ARG A 137 13.60 8.21 2.59
N ARG A 138 14.00 8.41 1.33
CA ARG A 138 15.38 8.68 0.92
C ARG A 138 15.49 9.53 -0.35
#